data_AF-A0AAW4VRD2-F1
#
_entry.id   AF-A0AAW4VRD2-F1
#
_cell.length_a   1.000
_cell.length_b   1.000
_cell.length_c   1.000
_cell.angle_alpha   90.00
_cell.angle_beta   90.00
_cell.angle_gamma   90.00
#
_symmetry.space_group_name_H-M   'P 1'
#
loop_
_entity.id
_entity.type
_entity.pdbx_description
1 polymer ?
#
loop_
_entity_poly.entity_id
_entity_poly.type
_entity_poly.pdbx_seq_one_letter_code
_entity_poly.pdbx_strand_id
1 'polypeptide(L)' 'TITAGNAPGVNDGAAALVLMSAERAAKAGLKPLAKIVAHAEVAVEAQHFPQTPGLVINEILKKTGRKLDDIDLF' A
#
# COMPACT_ATOMS: atom_id res chain seq x y z
N THR A 1 -18.52 -0.43 -19.15
CA THR A 1 -18.05 -1.57 -19.98
C THR A 1 -16.53 -1.60 -19.98
N ILE A 2 -15.92 -2.76 -20.19
CA ILE A 2 -14.46 -2.98 -20.18
C ILE A 2 -13.95 -3.15 -21.63
N THR A 3 -12.82 -2.53 -21.96
CA THR A 3 -12.17 -2.58 -23.28
C THR A 3 -10.65 -2.70 -23.11
N ALA A 4 -9.92 -3.02 -24.18
CA ALA A 4 -8.46 -3.01 -24.14
C ALA A 4 -7.87 -1.62 -23.81
N GLY A 5 -8.53 -0.52 -24.22
CA GLY A 5 -8.02 0.83 -24.02
C GLY A 5 -8.17 1.37 -22.60
N ASN A 6 -9.01 0.75 -21.76
CA ASN A 6 -9.23 1.16 -20.36
C ASN A 6 -8.85 0.07 -19.34
N ALA A 7 -8.36 -1.09 -19.79
CA ALA A 7 -7.85 -2.15 -18.95
C ALA A 7 -6.32 -2.04 -18.80
N PRO A 8 -5.73 -2.50 -17.68
CA PRO A 8 -4.28 -2.67 -17.58
C PRO A 8 -3.76 -3.62 -18.67
N GLY A 9 -2.61 -3.28 -19.25
CA GLY A 9 -1.91 -4.17 -20.18
C GLY A 9 -1.27 -5.38 -19.47
N VAL A 10 -0.85 -6.36 -20.26
CA VAL A 10 0.04 -7.44 -19.80
C VAL A 10 1.45 -6.89 -19.75
N ASN A 11 2.13 -7.03 -18.61
CA ASN A 11 3.45 -6.44 -18.37
C ASN A 11 4.40 -7.47 -17.72
N ASP A 12 5.68 -7.39 -18.08
CA ASP A 12 6.77 -8.13 -17.43
C ASP A 12 7.71 -7.14 -16.68
N GLY A 13 8.13 -7.48 -15.47
CA GLY A 13 9.02 -6.62 -14.67
C GLY A 13 9.44 -7.21 -13.33
N ALA A 14 10.39 -6.57 -12.65
CA ALA A 14 10.87 -6.95 -11.33
C ALA A 14 11.19 -5.71 -10.47
N ALA A 15 11.11 -5.86 -9.14
CA ALA A 15 11.45 -4.82 -8.18
C ALA A 15 12.11 -5.43 -6.93
N ALA A 16 12.88 -4.63 -6.20
CA ALA A 16 13.50 -5.04 -4.94
C ALA A 16 13.45 -3.88 -3.92
N LEU A 17 13.28 -4.23 -2.64
CA LEU A 17 13.33 -3.31 -1.51
C LEU A 17 14.22 -3.91 -0.41
N VAL A 18 15.00 -3.06 0.25
CA VAL A 18 15.74 -3.44 1.48
C VAL A 18 15.01 -2.88 2.69
N LEU A 19 14.58 -3.77 3.58
CA LEU A 19 13.90 -3.42 4.83
C LEU A 19 14.85 -3.58 6.01
N MET A 20 14.80 -2.64 6.94
CA MET A 20 15.61 -2.64 8.15
C MET A 20 14.81 -2.08 9.32
N SER A 21 15.15 -2.50 10.54
CA SER A 21 14.72 -1.75 11.72
C SER A 21 15.43 -0.39 11.77
N ALA A 22 14.78 0.60 12.39
CA ALA A 22 15.36 1.94 12.51
C ALA A 22 16.69 1.92 13.28
N GLU A 23 16.80 1.07 14.31
CA GLU A 23 18.00 0.91 15.14
C GLU A 23 19.15 0.32 14.32
N ARG A 24 18.87 -0.68 13.48
CA ARG A 24 19.91 -1.30 12.64
C ARG A 24 20.38 -0.34 11.56
N ALA A 25 19.46 0.41 10.95
CA ALA A 25 19.78 1.44 9.96
C ALA A 25 20.66 2.54 10.58
N ALA A 26 20.32 3.02 11.78
CA ALA A 26 21.13 3.99 12.51
C ALA A 26 22.54 3.45 12.84
N LYS A 27 22.65 2.21 13.34
CA LYS A 27 23.96 1.55 13.57
C LYS A 27 24.79 1.38 12.29
N ALA A 28 24.14 1.28 11.13
CA ALA A 28 24.81 1.21 9.83
C ALA A 28 25.17 2.59 9.26
N GLY A 29 24.76 3.69 9.89
CA GLY A 29 24.91 5.04 9.32
C GLY A 29 24.04 5.27 8.07
N LEU A 30 22.98 4.48 7.88
CA LEU A 30 22.09 4.58 6.73
C LEU A 30 20.90 5.50 7.02
N LYS A 31 20.55 6.36 6.06
CA LYS A 31 19.36 7.22 6.12
C LYS A 31 18.18 6.51 5.45
N PRO A 32 17.10 6.14 6.18
CA PRO A 32 15.92 5.53 5.58
C PRO A 32 15.22 6.48 4.58
N LEU A 33 14.69 5.92 3.49
CA LEU A 33 13.91 6.67 2.49
C LEU A 33 12.45 6.88 2.92
N ALA A 34 11.88 5.91 3.64
CA ALA A 34 10.51 5.93 4.13
C ALA A 34 10.37 5.03 5.37
N LYS A 35 9.19 5.08 6.00
CA LYS A 35 8.81 4.19 7.10
C LYS A 35 7.48 3.52 6.77
N ILE A 36 7.41 2.20 6.94
CA ILE A 36 6.13 1.48 6.94
C ILE A 36 5.43 1.79 8.26
N VAL A 37 4.33 2.54 8.20
CA VAL A 37 3.59 2.98 9.40
C VAL A 37 2.57 1.94 9.86
N ALA A 38 1.86 1.34 8.90
CA ALA A 38 0.86 0.32 9.17
C ALA A 38 0.61 -0.53 7.93
N HIS A 39 -0.13 -1.61 8.13
CA HIS A 39 -0.60 -2.54 7.12
C HIS A 39 -1.98 -3.06 7.53
N ALA A 40 -2.86 -3.29 6.55
CA ALA A 40 -4.18 -3.88 6.74
C ALA A 40 -4.52 -4.74 5.52
N GLU A 41 -5.33 -5.78 5.76
CA GLU A 41 -5.86 -6.69 4.74
C GLU A 41 -7.34 -6.89 5.01
N VAL A 42 -8.13 -7.01 3.94
CA VAL A 42 -9.54 -7.37 4.01
C VAL A 42 -9.85 -8.35 2.88
N ALA A 43 -10.75 -9.28 3.15
CA ALA A 43 -11.26 -10.21 2.15
C ALA A 43 -12.75 -9.93 1.93
N VAL A 44 -13.18 -10.07 0.67
CA VAL A 44 -14.56 -9.95 0.20
C VAL A 44 -14.87 -11.10 -0.73
N GLU A 45 -16.13 -11.36 -1.03
CA GLU A 45 -16.49 -12.33 -2.06
C GLU A 45 -15.84 -11.95 -3.40
N ALA A 46 -15.37 -12.95 -4.15
CA ALA A 46 -14.57 -12.73 -5.36
C ALA A 46 -15.24 -11.81 -6.39
N GLN A 47 -16.57 -11.88 -6.52
CA GLN A 47 -17.34 -11.01 -7.43
C GLN A 47 -17.32 -9.52 -7.04
N HIS A 48 -16.94 -9.19 -5.79
CA HIS A 48 -16.90 -7.83 -5.25
C HIS A 48 -15.47 -7.29 -5.05
N PHE A 49 -14.44 -8.02 -5.48
CA PHE A 49 -13.04 -7.63 -5.27
C PHE A 49 -12.67 -6.20 -5.73
N PRO A 50 -13.29 -5.57 -6.75
CA PRO A 50 -12.92 -4.21 -7.13
C PRO A 50 -13.20 -3.16 -6.05
N GLN A 51 -14.02 -3.50 -5.04
CA GLN A 51 -14.34 -2.63 -3.90
C GLN A 51 -13.25 -2.67 -2.82
N THR A 52 -12.41 -3.71 -2.81
CA THR A 52 -11.41 -3.97 -1.77
C THR A 52 -10.50 -2.77 -1.46
N PRO A 53 -9.98 -2.01 -2.45
CA PRO A 53 -9.14 -0.84 -2.15
C PRO A 53 -9.85 0.20 -1.28
N GLY A 54 -11.11 0.52 -1.56
CA GLY A 54 -11.88 1.48 -0.74
C GLY A 54 -12.12 0.96 0.68
N LEU A 55 -12.41 -0.34 0.82
CA LEU A 55 -12.64 -0.97 2.13
C LEU A 55 -11.38 -1.04 2.98
N VAL A 56 -10.24 -1.45 2.41
CA VAL A 56 -8.98 -1.59 3.15
C VAL A 56 -8.39 -0.23 3.54
N ILE A 57 -8.60 0.82 2.72
CA ILE A 57 -8.21 2.19 3.07
C ILE A 57 -8.97 2.65 4.32
N ASN A 58 -10.29 2.43 4.38
CA ASN A 58 -11.06 2.78 5.57
C ASN A 58 -10.59 2.00 6.81
N GLU A 59 -10.26 0.72 6.65
CA GLU A 59 -9.76 -0.12 7.76
C GLU A 59 -8.39 0.36 8.28
N ILE A 60 -7.44 0.70 7.39
CA ILE A 60 -6.11 1.16 7.82
C ILE A 60 -6.16 2.56 8.43
N LEU A 61 -7.03 3.45 7.93
CA LEU A 61 -7.25 4.77 8.54
C LEU A 61 -7.82 4.62 9.96
N LYS A 62 -8.83 3.75 10.13
CA LYS A 62 -9.37 3.42 11.47
C LYS A 62 -8.32 2.81 12.38
N LYS A 63 -7.53 1.85 11.89
CA LYS A 63 -6.46 1.17 12.66
C LYS A 63 -5.37 2.14 13.12
N THR A 64 -5.07 3.16 12.32
CA THR A 64 -4.01 4.14 12.63
C THR A 64 -4.51 5.41 13.31
N GLY A 65 -5.84 5.62 13.35
CA GLY A 65 -6.44 6.87 13.80
C GLY A 65 -6.19 8.07 12.87
N ARG A 66 -5.69 7.82 11.65
CA ARG A 66 -5.42 8.86 10.65
C ARG A 66 -6.70 9.26 9.93
N LYS A 67 -6.70 10.48 9.40
CA LYS A 67 -7.74 11.04 8.55
C LYS A 67 -7.33 10.94 7.09
N LEU A 68 -8.32 11.02 6.19
CA LEU A 68 -8.08 11.06 4.75
C LEU A 68 -7.19 12.26 4.37
N ASP A 69 -7.43 13.40 5.01
CA ASP A 69 -6.66 14.65 4.81
C ASP A 69 -5.19 14.54 5.29
N ASP A 70 -4.82 13.47 6.02
CA ASP A 70 -3.43 13.21 6.38
C ASP A 70 -2.66 12.47 5.27
N ILE A 71 -3.31 12.13 4.15
CA ILE A 71 -2.74 11.35 3.04
C ILE A 71 -2.57 12.23 1.81
N ASP A 72 -1.31 12.59 1.53
CA ASP A 72 -0.98 13.48 0.42
C ASP A 72 -1.04 12.82 -0.96
N LEU A 73 -0.88 11.49 -1.03
CA LEU A 73 -0.82 10.71 -2.28
C LEU A 73 -1.44 9.32 -2.11
N PHE A 74 -2.23 8.90 -3.12
CA PHE A 74 -2.85 7.58 -3.26
C PHE A 74 -2.34 6.86 -4.50
#